data_AF-A0A7Y5FZM5-F1
#
_entry.id   AF-A0A7Y5FZM5-F1
#
_cell.length_a   1.000
_cell.length_b   1.000
_cell.length_c   1.000
_cell.angle_alpha   90.00
_cell.angle_beta   90.00
_cell.angle_gamma   90.00
#
_symmetry.space_group_name_H-M   'P 1'
#
loop_
_entity.id
_entity.type
_entity.pdbx_description
1 polymer ?
#
loop_
_entity_poly.entity_id
_entity_poly.type
_entity_poly.pdbx_seq_one_letter_code
_entity_poly.pdbx_strand_id
1 'polypeptide(L)'
;MQHLLTVCKDAVAKLCTLFGVAMLAFSPLFAGPPDSLLHFEVDYARFRINDNVAQLEIYISVPRSRLQFVAEGEDLLASFESQVIIAIADSDVVDHKWVEHTVAADSAEIKPTQILCTQANFQVPVNTYDVNVRVTDPRTKHFGVRSFQVNIAPFAKDRLVLSDLEIASRIARDTTVSRFYKNNHLVIPNPSRMYGANLPMLFTYAEIYNLSYPSDSSYSVAYRILDG
;
A
#
# COMPACT_ATOMS: atom_id res chain seq x y z
N MET A 1 -96.99 35.50 21.12
CA MET A 1 -98.16 34.97 20.39
C MET A 1 -97.62 34.13 19.25
N GLN A 2 -97.92 32.82 19.28
CA GLN A 2 -97.91 31.85 18.15
C GLN A 2 -96.54 31.56 17.49
N HIS A 3 -96.02 30.34 17.70
CA HIS A 3 -96.14 29.17 16.81
C HIS A 3 -94.96 29.12 15.79
N LEU A 4 -94.42 28.01 15.31
CA LEU A 4 -94.61 26.56 15.46
C LEU A 4 -93.83 25.93 14.28
N LEU A 5 -93.04 24.87 14.51
CA LEU A 5 -92.70 23.78 13.54
C LEU A 5 -91.96 24.19 12.21
N THR A 6 -91.24 23.39 11.42
CA THR A 6 -90.60 22.06 11.43
C THR A 6 -89.91 21.90 10.05
N VAL A 7 -89.11 20.84 9.91
CA VAL A 7 -88.81 20.09 8.65
C VAL A 7 -87.62 20.68 7.87
N CYS A 8 -86.41 20.14 8.03
CA CYS A 8 -85.89 18.90 7.41
C CYS A 8 -85.66 19.08 5.89
N LYS A 9 -84.37 19.03 5.48
CA LYS A 9 -83.85 18.15 4.42
C LYS A 9 -82.42 18.56 4.03
N ASP A 10 -81.52 17.64 4.33
CA ASP A 10 -80.46 17.14 3.47
C ASP A 10 -79.53 18.09 2.71
N ALA A 11 -78.27 17.92 3.12
CA ALA A 11 -77.16 17.55 2.26
C ALA A 11 -76.24 18.66 1.74
N VAL A 12 -74.97 18.25 1.79
CA VAL A 12 -73.83 18.73 1.02
C VAL A 12 -73.01 19.85 1.70
N ALA A 13 -71.73 19.49 1.85
CA ALA A 13 -70.53 20.33 1.83
C ALA A 13 -69.80 20.57 3.17
N LYS A 14 -68.49 20.26 3.08
CA LYS A 14 -67.33 20.68 3.89
C LYS A 14 -67.04 19.74 5.07
N LEU A 15 -66.25 18.66 4.91
CA LEU A 15 -64.88 18.57 4.38
C LEU A 15 -63.97 19.72 4.84
N CYS A 16 -63.68 19.73 6.14
CA CYS A 16 -62.47 20.34 6.69
C CYS A 16 -61.54 19.20 7.12
N THR A 17 -60.91 18.55 6.15
CA THR A 17 -59.81 17.62 6.44
C THR A 17 -58.50 18.39 6.45
N LEU A 18 -57.94 18.46 7.65
CA LEU A 18 -56.61 18.89 8.04
C LEU A 18 -55.54 18.51 7.01
N PHE A 19 -55.03 19.48 6.24
CA PHE A 19 -53.83 19.27 5.41
C PHE A 19 -52.59 19.47 6.30
N GLY A 20 -52.20 18.40 7.00
CA GLY A 20 -50.90 18.34 7.65
C GLY A 20 -49.82 18.21 6.57
N VAL A 21 -49.10 19.30 6.30
CA VAL A 21 -47.88 19.24 5.48
C VAL A 21 -46.79 18.58 6.32
N ALA A 22 -46.66 17.26 6.20
CA ALA A 22 -45.46 16.57 6.65
C ALA A 22 -44.33 16.94 5.69
N MET A 23 -43.51 17.94 6.05
CA MET A 23 -42.19 18.11 5.45
C MET A 23 -41.35 16.89 5.85
N LEU A 24 -41.36 15.87 5.00
CA LEU A 24 -40.29 14.87 4.98
C LEU A 24 -39.02 15.61 4.56
N ALA A 25 -38.20 15.98 5.54
CA ALA A 25 -36.82 16.34 5.29
C ALA A 25 -36.13 15.10 4.71
N PHE A 26 -36.08 15.03 3.38
CA PHE A 26 -35.29 14.04 2.67
C PHE A 26 -33.82 14.47 2.81
N SER A 27 -33.21 14.09 3.94
CA SER A 27 -31.76 14.10 4.06
C SER A 27 -31.23 13.17 2.97
N PRO A 28 -30.40 13.63 2.01
CA PRO A 28 -29.68 12.67 1.20
C PRO A 28 -28.64 12.02 2.12
N LEU A 29 -28.99 10.86 2.69
CA LEU A 29 -28.00 9.91 3.17
C LEU A 29 -27.33 9.30 1.94
N PHE A 30 -26.46 10.10 1.30
CA PHE A 30 -25.36 9.57 0.52
C PHE A 30 -24.11 9.66 1.40
N ALA A 31 -24.10 8.88 2.47
CA ALA A 31 -22.83 8.31 2.90
C ALA A 31 -22.57 7.17 1.90
N GLY A 32 -21.68 7.40 0.94
CA GLY A 32 -21.09 6.28 0.20
C GLY A 32 -20.57 5.24 1.20
N PRO A 33 -20.43 3.96 0.80
CA PRO A 33 -19.82 2.97 1.69
C PRO A 33 -18.51 3.56 2.25
N PRO A 34 -18.25 3.45 3.56
CA PRO A 34 -16.98 3.91 4.13
C PRO A 34 -15.86 3.34 3.26
N ASP A 35 -14.93 4.21 2.86
CA ASP A 35 -13.84 3.88 1.94
C ASP A 35 -13.06 2.70 2.52
N SER A 36 -13.43 1.49 2.10
CA SER A 36 -12.85 0.24 2.57
C SER A 36 -11.50 -0.03 1.91
N LEU A 37 -11.06 0.89 1.05
CA LEU A 37 -9.80 0.84 0.36
C LEU A 37 -8.67 1.32 1.27
N LEU A 38 -7.77 0.40 1.61
CA LEU A 38 -6.50 0.75 2.22
C LEU A 38 -5.53 1.12 1.09
N HIS A 39 -5.09 2.38 1.09
CA HIS A 39 -4.10 2.87 0.13
C HIS A 39 -2.68 2.54 0.60
N PHE A 40 -1.91 1.95 -0.30
CA PHE A 40 -0.51 1.61 -0.12
C PHE A 40 0.18 1.62 -1.48
N GLU A 41 1.51 1.73 -1.46
CA GLU A 41 2.34 1.63 -2.64
C GLU A 41 3.19 0.37 -2.60
N VAL A 42 3.48 -0.17 -3.79
CA VAL A 42 4.31 -1.35 -3.97
C VAL A 42 5.34 -1.07 -5.04
N ASP A 43 6.55 -1.53 -4.80
CA ASP A 43 7.61 -1.60 -5.79
C ASP A 43 8.37 -2.91 -5.63
N TYR A 44 9.22 -3.25 -6.60
CA TYR A 44 10.05 -4.44 -6.56
C TYR A 44 11.39 -4.22 -7.22
N ALA A 45 12.37 -5.04 -6.85
CA ALA A 45 13.64 -5.14 -7.55
C ALA A 45 14.14 -6.59 -7.58
N ARG A 46 14.89 -6.93 -8.62
CA ARG A 46 15.49 -8.23 -8.84
C ARG A 46 17.01 -8.15 -8.65
N PHE A 47 17.53 -9.00 -7.76
CA PHE A 47 18.97 -9.17 -7.53
C PHE A 47 19.40 -10.59 -7.88
N ARG A 48 20.66 -10.77 -8.28
CA ARG A 48 21.18 -12.08 -8.67
C ARG A 48 21.50 -12.92 -7.43
N ILE A 49 20.96 -14.14 -7.36
CA ILE A 49 21.45 -15.19 -6.45
C ILE A 49 22.40 -16.12 -7.19
N ASN A 50 21.93 -16.65 -8.33
CA ASN A 50 22.74 -17.40 -9.27
C ASN A 50 22.20 -17.17 -10.69
N ASP A 51 22.55 -18.03 -11.64
CA ASP A 51 22.26 -17.80 -13.06
C ASP A 51 20.79 -18.00 -13.41
N ASN A 52 20.10 -18.87 -12.67
CA ASN A 52 18.73 -19.27 -12.94
C ASN A 52 17.78 -18.90 -11.80
N VAL A 53 18.28 -18.22 -10.77
CA VAL A 53 17.51 -17.80 -9.58
C VAL A 53 17.84 -16.36 -9.26
N ALA A 54 16.79 -15.55 -9.13
CA ALA A 54 16.86 -14.19 -8.65
C ALA A 54 16.31 -14.09 -7.23
N GLN A 55 16.82 -13.15 -6.46
CA GLN A 55 16.14 -12.60 -5.30
C GLN A 55 15.16 -11.55 -5.81
N LEU A 56 13.87 -11.86 -5.78
CA LEU A 56 12.80 -10.89 -5.96
C LEU A 56 12.48 -10.26 -4.61
N GLU A 57 12.69 -8.97 -4.50
CA GLU A 57 12.29 -8.21 -3.32
C GLU A 57 11.00 -7.44 -3.62
N ILE A 58 10.03 -7.53 -2.72
CA ILE A 58 8.78 -6.79 -2.78
C ILE A 58 8.77 -5.79 -1.63
N TYR A 59 8.61 -4.50 -1.97
CA TYR A 59 8.59 -3.40 -1.03
C TYR A 59 7.17 -2.86 -0.89
N ILE A 60 6.72 -2.65 0.33
CA ILE A 60 5.38 -2.16 0.64
C ILE A 60 5.52 -0.92 1.51
N SER A 61 4.78 0.13 1.16
CA SER A 61 4.68 1.33 2.01
C SER A 61 3.24 1.69 2.30
N VAL A 62 2.92 1.80 3.59
CA VAL A 62 1.59 2.13 4.10
C VAL A 62 1.68 3.46 4.88
N PRO A 63 0.91 4.49 4.53
CA PRO A 63 0.87 5.70 5.32
C PRO A 63 0.29 5.39 6.71
N ARG A 64 1.04 5.72 7.77
CA ARG A 64 0.71 5.37 9.15
C ARG A 64 -0.68 5.88 9.56
N SER A 65 -1.07 7.06 9.06
CA SER A 65 -2.38 7.67 9.31
C SER A 65 -3.57 6.94 8.65
N ARG A 66 -3.33 5.91 7.83
CA ARG A 66 -4.39 5.09 7.20
C ARG A 66 -4.73 3.85 8.01
N LEU A 67 -4.03 3.61 9.12
CA LEU A 67 -4.30 2.49 10.01
C LEU A 67 -5.22 2.90 11.14
N GLN A 68 -6.05 1.96 11.58
CA GLN A 68 -6.88 2.14 12.77
C GLN A 68 -6.07 1.88 14.03
N PHE A 69 -5.83 2.94 14.79
CA PHE A 69 -5.26 2.85 16.12
C PHE A 69 -6.34 2.56 17.16
N VAL A 70 -6.00 1.70 18.13
CA VAL A 70 -6.83 1.37 19.28
C VAL A 70 -6.00 1.54 20.56
N ALA A 71 -6.64 2.02 21.63
CA ALA A 71 -5.98 2.15 22.92
C ALA A 71 -5.72 0.76 23.52
N GLU A 72 -4.47 0.49 23.89
CA GLU A 72 -4.06 -0.68 24.66
C GLU A 72 -3.16 -0.22 25.81
N GLY A 73 -3.74 -0.08 27.00
CA GLY A 73 -3.04 0.51 28.14
C GLY A 73 -2.88 2.02 27.99
N GLU A 74 -1.65 2.50 28.12
CA GLU A 74 -1.29 3.92 27.93
C GLU A 74 -0.98 4.26 26.47
N ASP A 75 -0.81 3.25 25.61
CA ASP A 75 -0.40 3.41 24.22
C ASP A 75 -1.57 3.25 23.24
N LEU A 76 -1.38 3.78 22.03
CA LEU A 76 -2.21 3.52 20.86
C LEU A 76 -1.48 2.55 19.93
N LEU A 77 -2.10 1.41 19.64
CA LEU A 77 -1.55 0.37 18.77
C LEU A 77 -2.33 0.26 17.46
N ALA A 78 -1.61 0.06 16.36
CA ALA A 78 -2.17 -0.32 15.07
C ALA A 78 -1.30 -1.39 14.40
N SER A 79 -1.89 -2.10 13.43
CA SER A 79 -1.17 -3.08 12.63
C SER A 79 -1.72 -3.18 11.21
N PHE A 80 -0.95 -3.80 10.33
CA PHE A 80 -1.43 -4.23 9.02
C PHE A 80 -0.83 -5.59 8.67
N GLU A 81 -1.64 -6.43 8.02
CA GLU A 81 -1.21 -7.70 7.43
C GLU A 81 -0.89 -7.47 5.96
N SER A 82 0.29 -7.92 5.53
CA SER A 82 0.67 -7.98 4.12
C SER A 82 0.65 -9.44 3.67
N GLN A 83 0.08 -9.68 2.49
CA GLN A 83 0.11 -10.96 1.80
C GLN A 83 0.70 -10.75 0.41
N VAL A 84 1.67 -11.58 0.03
CA VAL A 84 2.23 -11.65 -1.31
C VAL A 84 1.95 -13.04 -1.87
N ILE A 85 1.23 -13.08 -3.00
CA ILE A 85 1.03 -14.27 -3.81
C ILE A 85 1.84 -14.12 -5.08
N ILE A 86 2.64 -15.13 -5.43
CA ILE A 86 3.40 -15.20 -6.68
C ILE A 86 2.92 -16.44 -7.43
N ALA A 87 2.47 -16.27 -8.67
CA ALA A 87 1.90 -17.34 -9.47
C ALA A 87 2.64 -17.51 -10.82
N ILE A 88 2.60 -18.73 -11.36
CA ILE A 88 3.00 -19.09 -12.73
C ILE A 88 1.82 -19.80 -13.38
N ALA A 89 1.34 -19.29 -14.52
CA ALA A 89 0.29 -19.93 -15.33
C ALA A 89 -0.89 -20.45 -14.47
N ASP A 90 -1.44 -19.55 -13.64
CA ASP A 90 -2.55 -19.78 -12.70
C ASP A 90 -2.27 -20.68 -11.49
N SER A 91 -1.03 -21.12 -11.27
CA SER A 91 -0.60 -21.84 -10.07
C SER A 91 0.17 -20.92 -9.12
N ASP A 92 -0.35 -20.75 -7.91
CA ASP A 92 0.35 -20.08 -6.82
C ASP A 92 1.58 -20.91 -6.42
N VAL A 93 2.77 -20.29 -6.50
CA VAL A 93 4.04 -20.89 -6.08
C VAL A 93 4.59 -20.27 -4.79
N VAL A 94 4.06 -19.10 -4.41
CA VAL A 94 4.30 -18.46 -3.11
C VAL A 94 2.96 -17.92 -2.60
N ASP A 95 2.66 -18.17 -1.33
CA ASP A 95 1.68 -17.42 -0.52
C ASP A 95 2.36 -17.07 0.80
N HIS A 96 2.75 -15.81 0.97
CA HIS A 96 3.49 -15.34 2.13
C HIS A 96 2.75 -14.22 2.85
N LYS A 97 2.53 -14.39 4.16
CA LYS A 97 1.82 -13.43 5.01
C LYS A 97 2.67 -13.01 6.20
N TRP A 98 2.61 -11.72 6.54
CA TRP A 98 3.22 -11.19 7.75
C TRP A 98 2.46 -9.98 8.27
N VAL A 99 2.62 -9.67 9.55
CA VAL A 99 1.97 -8.54 10.22
C VAL A 99 3.03 -7.58 10.72
N GLU A 100 2.82 -6.29 10.45
CA GLU A 100 3.61 -5.20 11.02
C GLU A 100 2.80 -4.48 12.09
N HIS A 101 3.48 -4.01 13.13
CA HIS A 101 2.89 -3.28 14.23
C HIS A 101 3.48 -1.88 14.34
N THR A 102 2.68 -0.92 14.79
CA THR A 102 3.13 0.44 15.13
C THR A 102 2.46 0.89 16.43
N VAL A 103 3.19 1.66 17.21
CA VAL A 103 2.79 2.19 18.52
C VAL A 103 2.91 3.70 18.48
N ALA A 104 1.95 4.42 19.07
CA ALA A 104 2.00 5.85 19.31
C ALA A 104 1.64 6.12 20.77
N ALA A 105 2.32 7.06 21.43
CA ALA A 105 1.96 7.43 22.81
C ALA A 105 0.60 8.14 22.86
N ASP A 106 0.32 8.97 21.86
CA ASP A 106 -0.98 9.63 21.69
C ASP A 106 -1.31 9.90 20.21
N SER A 107 -2.49 10.46 19.96
CA SER A 107 -2.97 10.71 18.60
C SER A 107 -2.22 11.82 17.86
N ALA A 108 -1.53 12.73 18.56
CA ALA A 108 -0.75 13.80 17.95
C ALA A 108 0.58 13.29 17.35
N GLU A 109 1.05 12.12 17.78
CA GLU A 109 2.21 11.45 17.17
C GLU A 109 1.90 10.78 15.82
N ILE A 110 0.63 10.62 15.46
CA ILE A 110 0.19 9.97 14.23
C ILE A 110 0.09 11.01 13.12
N LYS A 111 1.13 11.10 12.29
CA LYS A 111 1.25 12.13 11.24
C LYS A 111 1.03 11.53 9.85
N PRO A 112 0.31 12.23 8.94
CA PRO A 112 0.12 11.77 7.56
C PRO A 112 1.42 11.57 6.77
N THR A 113 2.50 12.23 7.18
CA THR A 113 3.82 12.14 6.54
C THR A 113 4.63 10.92 6.95
N GLN A 114 4.20 10.18 7.97
CA GLN A 114 4.87 8.97 8.43
C GLN A 114 4.46 7.80 7.55
N ILE A 115 5.44 7.18 6.91
CA ILE A 115 5.26 6.01 6.06
C ILE A 115 5.87 4.81 6.76
N LEU A 116 5.07 3.76 6.96
CA LEU A 116 5.57 2.46 7.41
C LEU A 116 6.02 1.68 6.19
N CYS A 117 7.30 1.33 6.16
CA CYS A 117 7.89 0.56 5.07
C CYS A 117 8.22 -0.85 5.54
N THR A 118 7.89 -1.85 4.72
CA THR A 118 8.23 -3.25 4.95
C THR A 118 8.67 -3.91 3.64
N GLN A 119 9.30 -5.07 3.77
CA GLN A 119 9.93 -5.80 2.68
C GLN A 119 9.82 -7.30 2.91
N ALA A 120 9.61 -8.04 1.82
CA ALA A 120 9.73 -9.50 1.75
C ALA A 120 10.60 -9.92 0.57
N ASN A 121 11.38 -10.98 0.77
CA ASN A 121 12.43 -11.43 -0.15
C ASN A 121 12.14 -12.87 -0.58
N PHE A 122 11.97 -13.10 -1.88
CA PHE A 122 11.66 -14.40 -2.47
C PHE A 122 12.75 -14.85 -3.43
N GLN A 123 13.21 -16.10 -3.32
CA GLN A 123 14.11 -16.69 -4.31
C GLN A 123 13.27 -17.37 -5.39
N VAL A 124 13.25 -16.80 -6.58
CA VAL A 124 12.40 -17.24 -7.69
C VAL A 124 13.26 -17.65 -8.88
N PRO A 125 13.00 -18.83 -9.48
CA PRO A 125 13.66 -19.23 -10.72
C PRO A 125 13.35 -18.30 -11.91
N VAL A 126 14.06 -18.53 -13.02
CA VAL A 126 13.75 -17.89 -14.32
C VAL A 126 12.33 -18.28 -14.76
N ASN A 127 11.44 -17.30 -14.80
CA ASN A 127 10.07 -17.40 -15.30
C ASN A 127 9.43 -16.01 -15.40
N THR A 128 8.24 -15.95 -15.97
CA THR A 128 7.32 -14.81 -15.82
C THR A 128 6.32 -15.12 -14.72
N TYR A 129 6.19 -14.20 -13.77
CA TYR A 129 5.34 -14.35 -12.60
C TYR A 129 4.27 -13.27 -12.55
N ASP A 130 3.05 -13.66 -12.18
CA ASP A 130 2.02 -12.73 -11.77
C ASP A 130 2.09 -12.57 -10.24
N VAL A 131 2.30 -11.34 -9.78
CA VAL A 131 2.46 -11.00 -8.37
C VAL A 131 1.23 -10.23 -7.91
N ASN A 132 0.59 -10.73 -6.86
CA ASN A 132 -0.52 -10.08 -6.18
C ASN A 132 -0.12 -9.74 -4.75
N VAL A 133 -0.16 -8.45 -4.42
CA VAL A 133 0.12 -7.94 -3.09
C VAL A 133 -1.16 -7.41 -2.48
N ARG A 134 -1.52 -7.91 -1.31
CA ARG A 134 -2.67 -7.45 -0.54
C ARG A 134 -2.20 -6.90 0.79
N VAL A 135 -2.69 -5.73 1.16
CA VAL A 135 -2.49 -5.16 2.50
C VAL A 135 -3.85 -4.99 3.17
N THR A 136 -3.99 -5.47 4.40
CA THR A 136 -5.25 -5.45 5.16
C THR A 136 -5.01 -4.86 6.54
N ASP A 137 -5.82 -3.89 6.95
CA ASP A 137 -5.95 -3.50 8.36
C ASP A 137 -6.82 -4.56 9.06
N PRO A 138 -6.28 -5.33 10.01
CA PRO A 138 -7.01 -6.43 10.63
C PRO A 138 -8.15 -5.97 11.54
N ARG A 139 -8.17 -4.70 11.98
CA ARG A 139 -9.22 -4.13 12.84
C ARG A 139 -10.42 -3.69 12.00
N THR A 140 -10.19 -2.89 10.95
CA THR A 140 -11.28 -2.36 10.10
C THR A 140 -11.68 -3.31 8.98
N LYS A 141 -10.82 -4.28 8.65
CA LYS A 141 -10.90 -5.12 7.45
C LYS A 141 -10.77 -4.34 6.14
N HIS A 142 -10.39 -3.06 6.20
CA HIS A 142 -10.06 -2.29 5.00
C HIS A 142 -8.82 -2.90 4.36
N PHE A 143 -8.83 -2.99 3.04
CA PHE A 143 -7.74 -3.60 2.31
C PHE A 143 -7.52 -2.95 0.96
N GLY A 144 -6.33 -3.14 0.42
CA GLY A 144 -6.03 -2.84 -0.97
C GLY A 144 -5.31 -4.00 -1.62
N VAL A 145 -5.36 -4.04 -2.95
CA VAL A 145 -4.62 -5.01 -3.77
C VAL A 145 -3.82 -4.26 -4.84
N ARG A 146 -2.62 -4.75 -5.13
CA ARG A 146 -1.78 -4.35 -6.27
C ARG A 146 -1.34 -5.60 -7.00
N SER A 147 -1.50 -5.60 -8.32
CA SER A 147 -1.15 -6.73 -9.17
C SER A 147 -0.23 -6.25 -10.29
N PHE A 148 0.84 -6.99 -10.54
CA PHE A 148 1.80 -6.68 -11.58
C PHE A 148 2.53 -7.95 -12.02
N GLN A 149 3.11 -7.90 -13.22
CA GLN A 149 3.90 -9.00 -13.74
C GLN A 149 5.39 -8.72 -13.52
N VAL A 150 6.13 -9.76 -13.14
CA VAL A 150 7.59 -9.74 -13.00
C VAL A 150 8.19 -10.79 -13.91
N ASN A 151 9.04 -10.38 -14.85
CA ASN A 151 9.83 -11.30 -15.66
C ASN A 151 11.19 -11.54 -15.00
N ILE A 152 11.56 -12.78 -14.72
CA ILE A 152 12.88 -13.15 -14.20
C ILE A 152 13.66 -13.77 -15.34
N ALA A 153 14.62 -13.02 -15.90
CA ALA A 153 15.52 -13.50 -16.94
C ALA A 153 16.84 -14.02 -16.34
N PRO A 154 17.55 -14.94 -17.02
CA PRO A 154 18.87 -15.37 -16.58
C PRO A 154 19.85 -14.19 -16.50
N PHE A 155 20.65 -14.15 -15.43
CA PHE A 155 21.75 -13.18 -15.33
C PHE A 155 22.93 -13.67 -16.18
N ALA A 156 23.37 -12.85 -17.14
CA ALA A 156 24.54 -13.17 -17.96
C ALA A 156 25.78 -13.35 -17.07
N LYS A 157 26.76 -14.16 -17.51
CA LYS A 157 28.02 -14.44 -16.78
C LYS A 157 29.24 -13.79 -17.42
N ASP A 158 29.15 -13.55 -18.71
CA ASP A 158 30.22 -13.22 -19.63
C ASP A 158 30.29 -11.71 -19.93
N ARG A 159 29.41 -10.92 -19.31
CA ARG A 159 29.37 -9.46 -19.44
C ARG A 159 28.93 -8.82 -18.13
N LEU A 160 29.18 -7.53 -17.98
CA LEU A 160 28.63 -6.76 -16.87
C LEU A 160 27.11 -6.80 -16.90
N VAL A 161 26.52 -6.98 -15.72
CA VAL A 161 25.07 -6.97 -15.51
C VAL A 161 24.77 -6.13 -14.29
N LEU A 162 23.68 -5.36 -14.35
CA LEU A 162 23.15 -4.64 -13.21
C LEU A 162 21.94 -5.40 -12.66
N SER A 163 21.73 -5.33 -11.34
CA SER A 163 20.42 -5.56 -10.76
C SER A 163 19.42 -4.51 -11.27
N ASP A 164 18.16 -4.67 -10.90
CA ASP A 164 17.24 -3.52 -10.97
C ASP A 164 17.75 -2.36 -10.11
N LEU A 165 17.31 -1.15 -10.49
CA LEU A 165 17.46 0.04 -9.68
C LEU A 165 16.40 0.05 -8.58
N GLU A 166 16.84 -0.10 -7.34
CA GLU A 166 16.00 0.09 -6.17
C GLU A 166 15.97 1.57 -5.79
N ILE A 167 14.78 2.14 -5.75
CA ILE A 167 14.54 3.52 -5.34
C ILE A 167 14.37 3.54 -3.82
N ALA A 168 15.17 4.34 -3.12
CA ALA A 168 15.26 4.31 -1.66
C ALA A 168 14.92 5.66 -1.02
N SER A 169 14.34 5.61 0.18
CA SER A 169 14.13 6.79 1.03
C SER A 169 15.35 7.11 1.89
N ARG A 170 16.18 6.10 2.16
CA ARG A 170 17.41 6.24 2.92
C ARG A 170 18.40 5.14 2.57
N ILE A 171 19.65 5.52 2.35
CA ILE A 171 20.79 4.60 2.32
C ILE A 171 21.82 5.07 3.35
N ALA A 172 22.24 4.20 4.24
CA ALA A 172 23.26 4.48 5.24
C ALA A 172 24.17 3.27 5.44
N ARG A 173 25.43 3.47 5.81
CA ARG A 173 26.28 2.35 6.23
C ARG A 173 25.72 1.76 7.52
N ASP A 174 25.56 0.45 7.54
CA ASP A 174 25.06 -0.31 8.68
C ASP A 174 25.48 -1.76 8.53
N THR A 175 25.91 -2.39 9.62
CA THR A 175 26.25 -3.81 9.68
C THR A 175 25.21 -4.62 10.43
N THR A 176 24.16 -3.98 10.92
CA THR A 176 23.05 -4.62 11.63
C THR A 176 22.22 -5.43 10.64
N VAL A 177 22.11 -6.73 10.89
CA VAL A 177 21.29 -7.61 10.09
C VAL A 177 19.82 -7.23 10.28
N SER A 178 19.17 -6.88 9.18
CA SER A 178 17.74 -6.59 9.11
C SER A 178 17.21 -6.97 7.74
N ARG A 179 15.89 -6.92 7.53
CA ARG A 179 15.30 -7.12 6.21
C ARG A 179 15.76 -6.11 5.15
N PHE A 180 16.29 -4.97 5.59
CA PHE A 180 16.77 -3.85 4.77
C PHE A 180 18.30 -3.85 4.63
N TYR A 181 18.98 -4.87 5.17
CA TYR A 181 20.43 -4.97 5.11
C TYR A 181 20.89 -5.44 3.73
N LYS A 182 21.79 -4.68 3.09
CA LYS A 182 22.39 -4.98 1.79
C LYS A 182 23.85 -4.55 1.77
N ASN A 183 24.78 -5.50 1.67
CA ASN A 183 26.21 -5.25 1.45
C ASN A 183 26.80 -4.13 2.35
N ASN A 184 26.70 -4.27 3.68
CA ASN A 184 27.12 -3.27 4.69
C ASN A 184 26.37 -1.92 4.65
N HIS A 185 25.16 -1.92 4.10
CA HIS A 185 24.27 -0.77 4.09
C HIS A 185 22.88 -1.16 4.61
N LEU A 186 22.25 -0.21 5.29
CA LEU A 186 20.82 -0.15 5.49
C LEU A 186 20.22 0.58 4.29
N VAL A 187 19.37 -0.11 3.53
CA VAL A 187 18.66 0.44 2.37
C VAL A 187 17.16 0.38 2.67
N ILE A 188 16.57 1.53 3.02
CA ILE A 188 15.13 1.63 3.24
C ILE A 188 14.48 2.02 1.92
N PRO A 189 13.61 1.19 1.33
CA PRO A 189 13.04 1.46 0.03
C PRO A 189 12.08 2.66 0.06
N ASN A 190 11.76 3.18 -1.12
CA ASN A 190 10.70 4.17 -1.35
C ASN A 190 9.74 3.65 -2.43
N PRO A 191 8.79 2.77 -2.07
CA PRO A 191 7.88 2.15 -3.04
C PRO A 191 7.02 3.14 -3.82
N SER A 192 6.71 4.30 -3.21
CA SER A 192 5.95 5.36 -3.87
C SER A 192 6.71 6.01 -5.03
N ARG A 193 8.04 5.92 -5.02
CA ARG A 193 8.96 6.66 -5.92
C ARG A 193 8.71 8.18 -5.94
N MET A 194 7.98 8.70 -4.95
CA MET A 194 7.67 10.12 -4.82
C MET A 194 8.76 10.82 -4.01
N TYR A 195 9.15 12.01 -4.49
CA TYR A 195 10.14 12.88 -3.87
C TYR A 195 9.56 14.28 -3.72
N GLY A 196 10.06 15.04 -2.74
CA GLY A 196 9.55 16.38 -2.46
C GLY A 196 10.19 16.99 -1.22
N ALA A 197 9.56 18.03 -0.66
CA ALA A 197 10.13 18.77 0.47
C ALA A 197 10.48 17.87 1.68
N ASN A 198 9.71 16.79 1.91
CA ASN A 198 9.93 15.86 3.01
C ASN A 198 10.89 14.70 2.65
N LEU A 199 11.22 14.51 1.37
CA LEU A 199 12.19 13.54 0.88
C LEU A 199 13.00 14.18 -0.26
N PRO A 200 13.93 15.10 0.05
CA PRO A 200 14.59 15.93 -0.95
C PRO A 200 15.76 15.23 -1.66
N MET A 201 16.18 14.07 -1.16
CA MET A 201 17.30 13.31 -1.69
C MET A 201 16.79 12.10 -2.46
N LEU A 202 17.21 11.96 -3.71
CA LEU A 202 17.01 10.76 -4.51
C LEU A 202 18.11 9.76 -4.19
N PHE A 203 17.76 8.65 -3.53
CA PHE A 203 18.66 7.52 -3.33
C PHE A 203 18.32 6.38 -4.29
N THR A 204 19.35 5.81 -4.89
CA THR A 204 19.24 4.64 -5.76
C THR A 204 20.27 3.59 -5.35
N TYR A 205 19.85 2.34 -5.23
CA TYR A 205 20.72 1.20 -4.99
C TYR A 205 20.70 0.26 -6.21
N ALA A 206 21.87 -0.25 -6.59
CA ALA A 206 22.01 -1.31 -7.57
C ALA A 206 23.30 -2.09 -7.33
N GLU A 207 23.30 -3.35 -7.74
CA GLU A 207 24.46 -4.24 -7.73
C GLU A 207 25.03 -4.39 -9.13
N ILE A 208 26.36 -4.47 -9.22
CA ILE A 208 27.08 -4.73 -10.47
C ILE A 208 27.70 -6.12 -10.39
N TYR A 209 27.36 -6.98 -11.35
CA TYR A 209 27.82 -8.36 -11.41
C TYR A 209 28.88 -8.56 -12.50
N ASN A 210 29.65 -9.64 -12.35
CA ASN A 210 30.72 -10.08 -13.26
C ASN A 210 31.84 -9.04 -13.44
N LEU A 211 32.12 -8.29 -12.37
CA LEU A 211 33.36 -7.51 -12.28
C LEU A 211 34.55 -8.48 -12.34
N SER A 212 35.53 -8.13 -13.17
CA SER A 212 36.75 -8.86 -13.38
C SER A 212 37.69 -8.62 -12.20
N TYR A 213 37.55 -9.43 -11.15
CA TYR A 213 38.47 -9.46 -10.01
C TYR A 213 39.39 -10.68 -10.12
N PRO A 214 40.71 -10.61 -9.83
CA PRO A 214 41.50 -9.47 -9.35
C PRO A 214 42.22 -8.68 -10.46
N SER A 215 41.64 -8.56 -11.65
CA SER A 215 42.31 -7.88 -12.77
C SER A 215 42.37 -6.35 -12.59
N ASP A 216 43.38 -5.70 -13.20
CA ASP A 216 43.51 -4.23 -13.32
C ASP A 216 42.44 -3.64 -14.27
N SER A 217 41.16 -3.96 -14.01
CA SER A 217 40.03 -3.47 -14.79
C SER A 217 39.48 -2.19 -14.16
N SER A 218 39.40 -1.13 -14.96
CA SER A 218 38.71 0.11 -14.57
C SER A 218 37.25 0.06 -15.01
N TYR A 219 36.32 0.38 -14.10
CA TYR A 219 34.90 0.50 -14.39
C TYR A 219 34.45 1.95 -14.27
N SER A 220 33.49 2.36 -15.11
CA SER A 220 32.85 3.66 -15.05
C SER A 220 31.34 3.48 -14.89
N VAL A 221 30.74 4.25 -13.99
CA VAL A 221 29.28 4.29 -13.79
C VAL A 221 28.78 5.62 -14.32
N ALA A 222 27.79 5.57 -15.21
CA ALA A 222 27.08 6.73 -15.70
C ALA A 222 25.59 6.55 -15.43
N TYR A 223 24.93 7.60 -14.97
CA TYR A 223 23.49 7.63 -14.75
C TYR A 223 22.89 8.90 -15.36
N ARG A 224 21.59 8.83 -15.67
CA ARG A 224 20.81 9.96 -16.17
C ARG A 224 19.47 9.98 -15.45
N ILE A 225 19.04 11.17 -15.09
CA ILE A 225 17.68 11.44 -14.63
C ILE A 225 17.00 12.14 -15.80
N LEU A 226 15.89 11.57 -16.28
CA LEU A 226 15.13 12.11 -17.39
C LEU A 226 13.84 12.70 -16.82
N ASP A 227 13.49 13.92 -17.19
CA ASP A 227 12.13 14.42 -17.11
C ASP A 227 11.35 13.93 -18.34
N GLY A 228 10.08 13.57 -18.12
CA GLY A 228 9.19 13.08 -19.18
C GLY A 228 8.63 14.19 -20.04
#